data_AF-A0A921GRV6-F1
#
_entry.id   AF-A0A921GRV6-F1
#
_cell.length_a   1.000
_cell.length_b   1.000
_cell.length_c   1.000
_cell.angle_alpha   90.00
_cell.angle_beta   90.00
_cell.angle_gamma   90.00
#
_symmetry.space_group_name_H-M   'P 1'
#
loop_
_entity.id
_entity.type
_entity.pdbx_description
1 polymer ?
#
loop_
_entity_poly.entity_id
_entity_poly.type
_entity_poly.pdbx_seq_one_letter_code
_entity_poly.pdbx_strand_id
1 'polypeptide(L)'
;ASREALLTADAEAESFHRTHVTSYLYDSKRYFRTMGLVVQPAANDLRVTLDTVEDGEMLDAVVAELGDRAPAWHEVVDLLRSRPDITRINAGVRQKKLADG
;
A
#
# COMPACT_ATOMS: atom_id res chain seq x y z
N ALA A 1 15.39 -4.43 -2.71
CA ALA A 1 16.62 -4.15 -1.93
C ALA A 1 17.72 -5.13 -2.33
N SER A 2 18.99 -4.76 -2.19
CA SER A 2 20.08 -5.74 -2.40
C SER A 2 20.05 -6.82 -1.31
N ARG A 3 20.60 -8.01 -1.59
CA ARG A 3 20.73 -9.09 -0.60
C ARG A 3 21.47 -8.63 0.66
N GLU A 4 22.57 -7.89 0.47
CA GLU A 4 23.35 -7.33 1.56
C GLU A 4 22.51 -6.40 2.46
N ALA A 5 21.73 -5.50 1.85
CA ALA A 5 20.87 -4.58 2.61
C ALA A 5 19.82 -5.31 3.46
N LEU A 6 19.25 -6.41 2.92
CA LEU A 6 18.28 -7.22 3.66
C LEU A 6 18.92 -8.01 4.81
N LEU A 7 20.14 -8.51 4.64
CA LEU A 7 20.87 -9.18 5.73
C LEU A 7 21.26 -8.21 6.84
N THR A 8 21.64 -6.98 6.49
CA THR A 8 21.86 -5.92 7.49
C THR A 8 20.57 -5.60 8.25
N ALA A 9 19.45 -5.43 7.54
CA ALA A 9 18.16 -5.18 8.17
C ALA A 9 17.74 -6.34 9.10
N ASP A 10 17.92 -7.60 8.70
CA ASP A 10 17.62 -8.76 9.55
C ASP A 10 18.43 -8.78 10.85
N ALA A 11 19.72 -8.45 10.76
CA ALA A 11 20.64 -8.44 11.90
C ALA A 11 20.41 -7.26 12.86
N GLU A 12 20.02 -6.09 12.34
CA GLU A 12 20.01 -4.83 13.10
C GLU A 12 18.61 -4.26 13.39
N ALA A 13 17.56 -4.74 12.74
CA ALA A 13 16.22 -4.20 12.94
C ALA A 13 15.65 -4.54 14.33
N GLU A 14 15.07 -3.52 14.96
CA GLU A 14 14.40 -3.59 16.26
C GLU A 14 12.97 -3.05 16.16
N SER A 15 12.12 -3.39 17.15
CA SER A 15 10.74 -2.89 17.24
C SER A 15 9.95 -3.10 15.93
N PHE A 16 9.16 -2.10 15.50
CA PHE A 16 8.32 -2.14 14.31
C PHE A 16 9.10 -2.36 13.02
N HIS A 17 10.42 -2.13 13.00
CA HIS A 17 11.25 -2.45 11.84
C HIS A 17 11.36 -3.96 11.58
N ARG A 18 11.19 -4.82 12.60
CA ARG A 18 11.17 -6.28 12.43
C ARG A 18 9.91 -6.77 11.71
N THR A 19 8.78 -6.10 11.96
CA THR A 19 7.49 -6.38 11.30
C THR A 19 7.44 -5.72 9.93
N HIS A 20 7.81 -4.45 9.85
CA HIS A 20 7.86 -3.65 8.62
C HIS A 20 9.26 -3.62 8.05
N VAL A 21 9.77 -4.77 7.58
CA VAL A 21 11.17 -5.01 7.16
C VAL A 21 11.80 -3.86 6.35
N THR A 22 11.06 -3.28 5.41
CA THR A 22 11.58 -2.21 4.53
C THR A 22 11.75 -0.87 5.24
N SER A 23 11.06 -0.62 6.36
CA SER A 23 11.16 0.63 7.12
C SER A 23 12.57 0.88 7.64
N TYR A 24 13.31 -0.18 8.05
CA TYR A 24 14.72 -0.05 8.43
C TYR A 24 15.58 0.51 7.29
N LEU A 25 15.27 0.20 6.03
CA LEU A 25 16.03 0.67 4.88
C LEU A 25 15.79 2.16 4.55
N TYR A 26 14.73 2.77 5.09
CA TYR A 26 14.36 4.16 4.83
C TYR A 26 14.46 5.08 6.06
N ASP A 27 14.38 4.53 7.28
CA ASP A 27 14.26 5.28 8.54
C ASP A 27 15.33 4.90 9.59
N SER A 28 16.33 4.09 9.22
CA SER A 28 17.48 3.83 10.10
C SER A 28 18.56 4.90 9.99
N LYS A 29 19.52 4.86 10.93
CA LYS A 29 20.73 5.70 10.87
C LYS A 29 21.69 5.29 9.74
N ARG A 30 21.42 4.20 9.03
CA ARG A 30 22.28 3.65 7.98
C ARG A 30 21.80 4.12 6.61
N TYR A 31 22.75 4.50 5.75
CA TYR A 31 22.42 4.88 4.38
C TYR A 31 22.43 3.67 3.46
N PHE A 32 21.30 3.43 2.80
CA PHE A 32 21.16 2.46 1.72
C PHE A 32 20.94 3.20 0.40
N ARG A 33 21.41 2.62 -0.71
CA ARG A 33 21.05 3.13 -2.04
C ARG A 33 19.58 2.79 -2.30
N THR A 34 18.74 3.81 -2.30
CA THR A 34 17.29 3.71 -2.54
C THR A 34 16.91 4.50 -3.80
N MET A 35 15.82 4.08 -4.45
CA MET A 35 15.23 4.78 -5.59
C MET A 35 13.72 4.74 -5.42
N GLY A 36 13.06 5.89 -5.53
CA GLY A 36 11.60 5.96 -5.60
C GLY A 36 11.13 5.69 -7.03
N LEU A 37 10.21 4.74 -7.20
CA LEU A 37 9.47 4.61 -8.45
C LEU A 37 8.16 5.38 -8.30
N VAL A 38 7.99 6.41 -9.13
CA VAL A 38 6.78 7.25 -9.12
C VAL A 38 6.01 6.98 -10.42
N VAL A 39 4.73 6.67 -10.28
CA VAL A 39 3.81 6.50 -11.42
C VAL A 39 2.92 7.74 -11.57
N GLN A 40 2.49 8.00 -12.80
CA GLN A 40 1.58 9.10 -13.14
C GLN A 40 0.40 8.56 -13.95
N PRO A 41 -0.83 9.05 -13.74
CA PRO A 41 -1.20 10.05 -12.73
C PRO A 41 -1.10 9.49 -11.30
N ALA A 42 -0.99 10.38 -10.32
CA ALA A 42 -0.95 9.99 -8.91
C ALA A 42 -2.25 9.26 -8.51
N ALA A 43 -2.11 8.18 -7.76
CA ALA A 43 -3.21 7.37 -7.24
C ALA A 43 -3.03 7.02 -5.75
N ASN A 44 -2.09 7.67 -5.07
CA ASN A 44 -1.74 7.41 -3.67
C ASN A 44 -2.81 7.88 -2.66
N ASP A 45 -3.84 8.57 -3.12
CA ASP A 45 -5.02 8.96 -2.35
C ASP A 45 -6.13 7.89 -2.38
N LEU A 46 -6.04 6.90 -3.27
CA LEU A 46 -7.00 5.79 -3.34
C LEU A 46 -6.60 4.68 -2.37
N ARG A 47 -7.51 4.28 -1.48
CA ARG A 47 -7.30 3.18 -0.53
C ARG A 47 -7.70 1.85 -1.15
N VAL A 48 -6.77 1.19 -1.84
CA VAL A 48 -6.96 -0.15 -2.42
C VAL A 48 -6.13 -1.16 -1.62
N THR A 49 -6.68 -1.62 -0.50
CA THR A 49 -6.10 -2.60 0.45
C THR A 49 -7.24 -3.43 1.04
N LEU A 50 -6.95 -4.40 1.91
CA LEU A 50 -7.93 -5.23 2.61
C LEU A 50 -7.55 -5.36 4.10
N ASP A 51 -7.83 -4.33 4.90
CA ASP A 51 -7.55 -4.35 6.34
C ASP A 51 -8.83 -4.27 7.19
N THR A 52 -9.93 -3.75 6.64
CA THR A 52 -11.22 -3.58 7.33
C THR A 52 -12.39 -4.16 6.53
N VAL A 53 -13.57 -4.19 7.13
CA VAL A 53 -14.80 -4.63 6.45
C VAL A 53 -15.15 -3.68 5.30
N GLU A 54 -15.01 -2.37 5.53
CA GLU A 54 -15.28 -1.33 4.52
C GLU A 54 -14.33 -1.44 3.32
N ASP A 55 -13.08 -1.87 3.55
CA ASP A 55 -12.15 -2.18 2.46
C ASP A 55 -12.67 -3.35 1.62
N GLY A 56 -13.17 -4.41 2.26
CA GLY A 56 -13.79 -5.55 1.60
C GLY A 56 -15.01 -5.15 0.77
N GLU A 57 -15.92 -4.37 1.35
CA GLU A 57 -17.12 -3.87 0.66
C GLU A 57 -16.76 -3.01 -0.56
N MET A 58 -15.72 -2.18 -0.45
CA MET A 58 -15.22 -1.37 -1.57
C MET A 58 -14.64 -2.27 -2.67
N LEU A 59 -13.85 -3.28 -2.31
CA LEU A 59 -13.29 -4.24 -3.27
C LEU A 59 -14.37 -5.08 -3.95
N ASP A 60 -15.41 -5.50 -3.23
CA ASP A 60 -16.57 -6.20 -3.81
C ASP A 60 -17.26 -5.32 -4.87
N ALA A 61 -17.43 -4.02 -4.60
CA ALA A 61 -17.97 -3.08 -5.58
C ALA A 61 -17.06 -2.90 -6.81
N VAL A 62 -15.74 -2.90 -6.63
CA VAL A 62 -14.79 -2.87 -7.76
C VAL A 62 -14.90 -4.13 -8.61
N VAL A 63 -14.94 -5.31 -7.99
CA VAL A 63 -15.07 -6.59 -8.68
C VAL A 63 -16.41 -6.70 -9.42
N ALA A 64 -17.48 -6.17 -8.84
CA ALA A 64 -18.79 -6.12 -9.51
C ALA A 64 -18.77 -5.34 -10.84
N GLU A 65 -17.92 -4.30 -10.96
CA GLU A 65 -17.80 -3.47 -12.16
C GLU A 65 -16.76 -4.02 -13.16
N LEU A 66 -15.63 -4.55 -12.68
CA LEU A 66 -14.53 -5.01 -13.55
C LEU A 66 -14.60 -6.51 -13.92
N GLY A 67 -15.42 -7.28 -13.19
CA GLY A 67 -15.58 -8.71 -13.34
C GLY A 67 -14.48 -9.54 -12.66
N ASP A 68 -14.62 -10.86 -12.74
CA ASP A 68 -13.72 -11.86 -12.13
C ASP A 68 -12.45 -12.09 -12.97
N ARG A 69 -11.67 -11.03 -13.17
CA ARG A 69 -10.36 -11.05 -13.80
C ARG A 69 -9.40 -10.19 -13.01
N ALA A 70 -8.09 -10.41 -13.16
CA ALA A 70 -7.09 -9.48 -12.66
C ALA A 70 -7.03 -8.24 -13.59
N PRO A 71 -7.47 -7.04 -13.15
CA PRO A 71 -7.36 -5.84 -13.97
C PRO A 71 -5.93 -5.29 -13.95
N ALA A 72 -5.57 -4.52 -14.97
CA ALA A 72 -4.42 -3.64 -14.86
C ALA A 72 -4.72 -2.55 -13.82
N TRP A 73 -3.69 -2.12 -13.08
CA TRP A 73 -3.88 -1.16 -11.99
C TRP A 73 -4.53 0.16 -12.45
N HIS A 74 -4.23 0.62 -13.68
CA HIS A 74 -4.84 1.82 -14.25
C HIS A 74 -6.36 1.67 -14.43
N GLU A 75 -6.86 0.48 -14.78
CA GLU A 75 -8.31 0.25 -14.92
C GLU A 75 -9.03 0.42 -13.57
N VAL A 76 -8.40 -0.03 -12.48
CA VAL A 76 -8.91 0.17 -11.12
C VAL A 76 -8.92 1.65 -10.77
N VAL A 77 -7.84 2.38 -11.10
CA VAL A 77 -7.76 3.82 -10.87
C VAL A 77 -8.85 4.56 -11.65
N ASP A 78 -8.98 4.31 -12.95
CA ASP A 78 -9.97 4.97 -13.80
C ASP A 78 -11.41 4.71 -13.32
N LEU A 79 -11.71 3.49 -12.88
CA LEU A 79 -12.98 3.17 -12.24
C LEU A 79 -13.20 4.02 -10.97
N LEU A 80 -12.25 4.00 -10.03
CA LEU A 80 -12.41 4.69 -8.75
C LEU A 80 -12.45 6.23 -8.90
N ARG A 81 -11.79 6.77 -9.93
CA ARG A 81 -11.91 8.19 -10.31
C ARG A 81 -13.30 8.52 -10.86
N SER A 82 -13.88 7.63 -11.66
CA SER A 82 -15.22 7.83 -12.25
C SER A 82 -16.38 7.48 -11.31
N ARG A 83 -16.11 6.72 -10.23
CA ARG A 83 -17.10 6.27 -9.24
C ARG A 83 -16.77 6.71 -7.81
N PRO A 84 -16.93 8.01 -7.48
CA PRO A 84 -16.74 8.50 -6.11
C PRO A 84 -17.70 7.89 -5.08
N ASP A 85 -18.77 7.24 -5.52
CA ASP A 85 -19.65 6.40 -4.70
C ASP A 85 -18.91 5.21 -4.09
N ILE A 86 -18.05 4.55 -4.86
CA ILE A 86 -17.26 3.40 -4.42
C ILE A 86 -16.16 3.83 -3.46
N THR A 87 -15.40 4.88 -3.79
CA THR A 87 -14.30 5.37 -2.93
C THR A 87 -14.77 5.89 -1.57
N ARG A 88 -16.04 6.28 -1.45
CA ARG A 88 -16.61 6.75 -0.19
C ARG A 88 -16.82 5.63 0.83
N ILE A 89 -16.94 4.38 0.39
CA ILE A 89 -17.20 3.22 1.25
C ILE A 89 -16.13 3.13 2.34
N ASN A 90 -14.85 3.23 1.97
CA ASN A 90 -13.73 3.14 2.91
C ASN A 90 -13.04 4.49 3.19
N ALA A 91 -13.62 5.62 2.79
CA ALA A 91 -13.03 6.95 2.97
C ALA A 91 -12.82 7.34 4.44
N GLY A 92 -13.61 6.76 5.36
CA GLY A 92 -13.48 7.00 6.80
C GLY A 92 -12.39 6.16 7.48
N VAL A 93 -11.83 5.17 6.80
CA VAL A 93 -10.85 4.25 7.38
C VAL A 93 -9.52 4.96 7.59
N ARG A 94 -9.09 5.03 8.86
CA ARG A 94 -7.80 5.62 9.21
C ARG A 94 -6.70 4.57 9.06
N GLN A 95 -5.71 4.88 8.22
CA GLN A 95 -4.54 4.02 8.06
C GLN A 95 -3.73 3.98 9.36
N LYS A 96 -3.40 2.77 9.82
CA LYS A 96 -2.52 2.54 10.98
C LYS A 96 -1.14 3.13 10.74
N LYS A 97 -0.51 3.67 11.78
CA LYS A 97 0.89 4.12 11.67
C LYS A 97 1.82 2.91 11.67
N LEU A 98 3.02 3.11 11.13
CA LEU A 98 4.10 2.09 11.14
C LEU A 98 4.42 1.57 12.54
N ALA A 99 4.25 2.40 13.58
CA ALA A 99 4.49 2.01 14.97
C ALA A 99 3.30 1.30 15.64
N ASP A 100 2.13 1.25 14.99
CA ASP A 100 0.89 0.67 15.55
C ASP A 100 0.72 -0.82 15.18
N GLY A 101 1.78 -1.45 14.64
CA GLY A 101 1.82 -2.83 14.15
C GLY A 101 2.32 -3.85 15.16
#